data_AF-A0A2I1XM96-F1
#
_entry.id   AF-A0A2I1XM96-F1
#
_cell.length_a   1.000
_cell.length_b   1.000
_cell.length_c   1.000
_cell.angle_alpha   90.00
_cell.angle_beta   90.00
_cell.angle_gamma   90.00
#
_symmetry.space_group_name_H-M   'P 1'
#
loop_
_entity.id
_entity.type
_entity.pdbx_description
1 polymer ?
#
loop_
_entity_poly.entity_id
_entity_poly.type
_entity_poly.pdbx_seq_one_letter_code
_entity_poly.pdbx_strand_id
1 'polypeptide(L)'
;MAEEQTTEIKDTNVKQADGMYHYYISTATRGGDITFQTFITEQKIENNLYPIIVTPPDASIKNPVFDWTNIKWVEVDSATLNAKIAAVADDVQALTKSVTTIQTQNQENTKENAQITKTLDGLNANMGNLTSMMSIISSKLIPGASTTSEGGQN
;
A
#
# COMPACT_ATOMS: atom_id res chain seq x y z
N MET A 1 22.30 -33.99 1.75
CA MET A 1 22.14 -32.53 1.88
C MET A 1 21.53 -32.28 3.23
N ALA A 2 22.31 -31.77 4.19
CA ALA A 2 21.75 -31.28 5.44
C ALA A 2 21.40 -29.81 5.21
N GLU A 3 20.13 -29.48 5.34
CA GLU A 3 19.68 -28.09 5.43
C GLU A 3 20.15 -27.57 6.79
N GLU A 4 21.15 -26.67 6.79
CA GLU A 4 21.49 -25.89 7.98
C GLU A 4 20.29 -25.00 8.31
N GLN A 5 19.47 -25.43 9.28
CA GLN A 5 18.50 -24.57 9.92
C GLN A 5 19.27 -23.45 10.62
N THR A 6 19.36 -22.30 9.96
CA THR A 6 19.89 -21.08 10.58
C THR A 6 18.86 -20.61 11.59
N THR A 7 19.01 -21.04 12.84
CA THR A 7 18.21 -20.53 13.95
C THR A 7 18.42 -19.02 14.03
N GLU A 8 17.35 -18.25 13.85
CA GLU A 8 17.38 -16.79 13.89
C GLU A 8 17.78 -16.33 15.32
N ILE A 9 19.02 -15.87 15.49
CA ILE A 9 19.53 -15.35 16.77
C ILE A 9 19.00 -13.92 16.93
N LYS A 10 17.97 -13.76 17.76
CA LYS A 10 17.27 -12.46 17.95
C LYS A 10 17.96 -11.52 18.93
N ASP A 11 18.70 -12.06 19.89
CA ASP A 11 19.45 -11.27 20.88
C ASP A 11 20.74 -12.00 21.28
N THR A 12 21.90 -11.43 20.96
CA THR A 12 23.20 -12.03 21.31
C THR A 12 23.59 -11.85 22.77
N ASN A 13 22.94 -10.92 23.48
CA ASN A 13 23.21 -10.64 24.89
C ASN A 13 22.52 -11.62 25.83
N VAL A 14 21.84 -12.62 25.27
CA VAL A 14 21.16 -13.70 25.97
C VAL A 14 21.78 -15.04 25.54
N LYS A 15 21.94 -15.95 26.49
CA LYS A 15 22.35 -17.33 26.18
C LYS A 15 21.31 -17.97 25.28
N GLN A 16 21.76 -18.54 24.16
CA GLN A 16 20.89 -19.29 23.26
C GLN A 16 20.56 -20.68 23.85
N ALA A 17 19.78 -21.47 23.13
CA ALA A 17 19.34 -22.80 23.58
C ALA A 17 20.50 -23.77 23.87
N ASP A 18 21.68 -23.52 23.30
CA ASP A 18 22.92 -24.26 23.54
C ASP A 18 23.67 -23.81 24.82
N GLY A 19 23.16 -22.81 25.54
CA GLY A 19 23.77 -22.26 26.75
C GLY A 19 24.91 -21.27 26.49
N MET A 20 25.14 -20.87 25.23
CA MET A 20 26.24 -20.02 24.79
C MET A 20 25.73 -18.65 24.31
N TYR A 21 26.60 -17.63 24.37
CA TYR A 21 26.39 -16.35 23.69
C TYR A 21 26.93 -16.43 22.27
N HIS A 22 26.21 -15.83 21.30
CA HIS A 22 26.55 -15.92 19.87
C HIS A 22 26.87 -14.53 19.33
N TYR A 23 28.10 -14.31 18.89
CA TYR A 23 28.56 -13.01 18.43
C TYR A 23 29.02 -13.04 16.98
N TYR A 24 29.18 -11.84 16.42
CA TYR A 24 29.56 -11.63 15.04
C TYR A 24 30.92 -10.95 14.94
N ILE A 25 31.71 -11.34 13.96
CA ILE A 25 32.94 -10.65 13.58
C ILE A 25 32.70 -10.00 12.23
N SER A 26 32.99 -8.71 12.13
CA SER A 26 32.99 -7.98 10.87
C SER A 26 34.27 -7.19 10.71
N THR A 27 35.11 -7.63 9.77
CA THR A 27 36.27 -6.86 9.33
C THR A 27 36.06 -6.44 7.89
N ALA A 28 36.07 -5.14 7.64
CA ALA A 28 36.28 -4.59 6.31
C ALA A 28 37.47 -3.64 6.40
N THR A 29 38.65 -4.10 6.01
CA THR A 29 39.74 -3.16 5.70
C THR A 29 39.46 -2.57 4.32
N ARG A 30 39.73 -1.27 4.13
CA ARG A 30 39.67 -0.64 2.79
C ARG A 30 40.52 -1.48 1.82
N GLY A 31 39.86 -2.26 0.96
CA GLY A 31 40.49 -3.12 -0.05
C GLY A 31 40.85 -4.55 0.37
N GLY A 32 40.39 -5.03 1.53
CA GLY A 32 40.53 -6.44 1.95
C GLY A 32 39.26 -7.26 1.74
N ASP A 33 39.37 -8.60 1.83
CA ASP A 33 38.22 -9.50 1.81
C ASP A 33 37.29 -9.18 2.99
N ILE A 34 36.01 -9.00 2.66
CA ILE A 34 34.95 -8.84 3.65
C ILE A 34 34.83 -10.15 4.42
N THR A 35 35.06 -10.13 5.72
CA THR A 35 34.78 -11.30 6.57
C THR A 35 33.59 -11.02 7.46
N PHE A 36 32.54 -11.83 7.29
CA PHE A 36 31.47 -12.02 8.24
C PHE A 36 31.61 -13.41 8.83
N GLN A 37 31.81 -13.48 10.14
CA GLN A 37 31.93 -14.76 10.84
C GLN A 37 31.07 -14.74 12.10
N THR A 38 30.63 -15.92 12.52
CA THR A 38 29.96 -16.11 13.81
C THR A 38 30.90 -16.86 14.74
N PHE A 39 30.79 -16.58 16.04
CA PHE A 39 31.45 -17.39 17.05
C PHE A 39 30.59 -17.45 18.31
N ILE A 40 30.82 -18.48 19.12
CA ILE A 40 30.11 -18.69 20.37
C ILE A 40 31.07 -18.64 21.56
N THR A 41 30.59 -18.17 22.70
CA THR A 41 31.38 -18.09 23.92
C THR A 41 30.49 -18.22 25.15
N GLU A 42 31.06 -18.71 26.25
CA GLU A 42 30.38 -18.73 27.55
C GLU A 42 30.34 -17.35 28.21
N GLN A 43 31.27 -16.46 27.82
CA GLN A 43 31.42 -15.14 28.40
C GLN A 43 30.54 -14.13 27.69
N LYS A 44 29.77 -13.37 28.47
CA LYS A 44 28.96 -12.28 27.94
C LYS A 44 29.86 -11.11 27.55
N ILE A 45 29.70 -10.66 26.30
CA ILE A 45 30.23 -9.40 25.77
C ILE A 45 29.05 -8.43 25.70
N GLU A 46 29.11 -7.33 26.44
CA GLU A 46 27.97 -6.42 26.58
C GLU A 46 27.91 -5.33 25.49
N ASN A 47 29.05 -5.03 24.86
CA ASN A 47 29.18 -3.92 23.92
C ASN A 47 29.96 -4.33 22.68
N ASN A 48 29.73 -3.64 21.57
CA ASN A 48 30.54 -3.79 20.36
C ASN A 48 32.01 -3.43 20.67
N LEU A 49 32.92 -4.31 20.27
CA LEU A 49 34.37 -4.17 20.48
C LEU A 49 35.08 -4.63 19.22
N TYR A 50 35.60 -3.70 18.41
CA TYR A 50 36.19 -4.07 17.11
C TYR A 50 37.13 -5.27 17.22
N PRO A 51 36.92 -6.36 16.43
CA PRO A 51 35.94 -6.51 15.33
C PRO A 51 34.62 -7.24 15.70
N ILE A 52 34.32 -7.40 16.99
CA ILE A 52 33.20 -8.14 17.58
C ILE A 52 31.95 -7.26 17.72
N ILE A 53 30.80 -7.78 17.29
CA ILE A 53 29.51 -7.10 17.29
C ILE A 53 28.50 -7.95 18.06
N VAL A 54 27.76 -7.29 18.96
CA VAL A 54 26.73 -7.89 19.84
C VAL A 54 25.31 -7.72 19.29
N THR A 55 25.17 -7.24 18.07
CA THR A 55 23.88 -7.17 17.39
C THR A 55 23.95 -7.96 16.10
N PRO A 56 22.93 -8.77 15.78
CA PRO A 56 22.88 -9.47 14.50
C PRO A 56 22.66 -8.49 13.34
N PRO A 57 23.14 -8.81 12.13
CA PRO A 57 22.66 -8.13 10.94
C PRO A 57 21.18 -8.39 10.71
N ASP A 58 20.51 -7.46 10.04
CA ASP A 58 19.16 -7.68 9.55
C ASP A 58 19.15 -8.84 8.54
N ALA A 59 18.17 -9.74 8.63
CA ALA A 59 18.05 -10.92 7.76
C ALA A 59 17.94 -10.58 6.26
N SER A 60 17.58 -9.35 5.91
CA SER A 60 17.52 -8.85 4.53
C SER A 60 18.88 -8.46 3.95
N ILE A 61 19.95 -8.43 4.76
CA ILE A 61 21.31 -8.12 4.33
C ILE A 61 22.01 -9.44 3.96
N LYS A 62 22.44 -9.57 2.70
CA LYS A 62 23.08 -10.80 2.20
C LYS A 62 24.58 -10.81 2.49
N ASN A 63 25.26 -9.68 2.34
CA ASN A 63 26.70 -9.55 2.61
C ASN A 63 26.91 -8.48 3.69
N PRO A 64 26.68 -8.84 4.96
CA PRO A 64 26.72 -7.89 6.06
C PRO A 64 28.14 -7.45 6.38
N VAL A 65 28.35 -6.13 6.42
CA VAL A 65 29.52 -5.49 7.03
C VAL A 65 29.05 -4.52 8.09
N PHE A 66 29.70 -4.53 9.24
CA PHE A 66 29.44 -3.56 10.29
C PHE A 66 30.16 -2.24 10.00
N ASP A 67 29.39 -1.19 9.81
CA ASP A 67 29.85 0.17 9.72
C ASP A 67 30.14 0.70 11.13
N TRP A 68 31.43 0.74 11.49
CA TRP A 68 31.90 1.22 12.79
C TRP A 68 31.77 2.73 12.98
N THR A 69 31.53 3.50 11.92
CA THR A 69 31.28 4.94 12.02
C THR A 69 29.83 5.21 12.42
N ASN A 70 28.90 4.46 11.82
CA ASN A 70 27.46 4.63 12.02
C ASN A 70 26.84 3.59 12.97
N ILE A 71 27.64 2.66 13.48
CA ILE A 71 27.26 1.58 14.41
C ILE A 71 26.05 0.79 13.87
N LYS A 72 26.15 0.29 12.64
CA LYS A 72 25.08 -0.48 11.98
C LYS A 72 25.61 -1.48 10.96
N TRP A 73 24.84 -2.52 10.70
CA TRP A 73 25.08 -3.44 9.59
C TRP A 73 24.67 -2.82 8.26
N VAL A 74 25.48 -3.02 7.23
CA VAL A 74 25.23 -2.54 5.86
C VAL A 74 25.49 -3.64 4.84
N GLU A 75 24.73 -3.61 3.75
CA GLU A 75 25.02 -4.37 2.53
C GLU A 75 26.13 -3.64 1.75
N VAL A 76 27.20 -4.35 1.44
CA VAL A 76 28.35 -3.77 0.71
C VAL A 76 28.56 -4.38 -0.66
N ASP A 77 27.90 -5.50 -0.97
CA ASP A 77 28.01 -6.12 -2.29
C ASP A 77 27.24 -5.30 -3.34
N SER A 78 27.99 -4.76 -4.29
CA SER A 78 27.43 -3.94 -5.37
C SER A 78 26.41 -4.68 -6.22
N ALA A 79 26.59 -5.99 -6.45
CA ALA A 79 25.63 -6.78 -7.23
C ALA A 79 24.30 -6.92 -6.50
N THR A 80 24.33 -7.17 -5.18
CA THR A 80 23.15 -7.22 -4.33
C THR A 80 22.45 -5.88 -4.23
N LEU A 81 23.20 -4.78 -4.07
CA LEU A 81 22.63 -3.43 -4.08
C LEU A 81 21.97 -3.10 -5.43
N ASN A 82 22.63 -3.41 -6.55
CA ASN A 82 22.09 -3.19 -7.89
C ASN A 82 20.81 -4.00 -8.14
N ALA A 83 20.76 -5.25 -7.67
CA ALA A 83 19.56 -6.09 -7.77
C ALA A 83 18.39 -5.49 -6.96
N LYS A 84 18.65 -4.98 -5.75
CA LYS A 84 17.63 -4.28 -4.93
C LYS A 84 17.13 -3.01 -5.62
N ILE A 85 18.03 -2.23 -6.23
CA ILE A 85 17.67 -1.02 -7.00
C ILE A 85 16.80 -1.38 -8.21
N ALA A 86 17.16 -2.43 -8.96
CA ALA A 86 16.39 -2.88 -10.10
C ALA A 86 14.97 -3.30 -9.71
N ALA A 87 14.82 -4.08 -8.64
CA ALA A 87 13.51 -4.48 -8.12
C ALA A 87 12.65 -3.26 -7.73
N VAL A 88 13.22 -2.27 -7.04
CA VAL A 88 12.51 -1.03 -6.70
C VAL A 88 12.10 -0.25 -7.96
N ALA A 89 12.94 -0.22 -8.99
CA ALA A 89 12.61 0.44 -10.26
C ALA A 89 11.42 -0.24 -10.96
N ASP A 90 11.36 -1.57 -10.94
CA ASP A 90 10.26 -2.35 -11.49
C ASP A 90 8.95 -2.09 -10.71
N ASP A 91 9.02 -2.06 -9.37
CA ASP A 91 7.88 -1.76 -8.50
C ASP A 91 7.33 -0.34 -8.76
N VAL A 92 8.22 0.65 -8.90
CA VAL A 92 7.84 2.03 -9.24
C VAL A 92 7.16 2.09 -10.61
N GLN A 93 7.67 1.34 -11.60
CA GLN A 93 7.05 1.28 -12.92
C GLN A 93 5.65 0.64 -12.87
N ALA A 94 5.48 -0.45 -12.12
CA ALA A 94 4.20 -1.12 -11.94
C ALA A 94 3.18 -0.22 -11.21
N LEU A 95 3.62 0.48 -10.16
CA LEU A 95 2.79 1.44 -9.45
C LEU A 95 2.35 2.60 -10.36
N THR A 96 3.28 3.13 -11.16
CA THR A 96 2.98 4.20 -12.13
C THR A 96 1.91 3.76 -13.14
N LYS A 97 2.03 2.55 -13.70
CA LYS A 97 1.00 1.99 -14.60
C LYS A 97 -0.36 1.86 -13.92
N SER A 98 -0.37 1.42 -12.67
CA SER A 98 -1.60 1.27 -11.87
C SER A 98 -2.27 2.61 -11.61
N VAL A 99 -1.49 3.63 -11.24
CA VAL A 99 -1.99 5.00 -11.03
C VAL A 99 -2.59 5.57 -12.32
N THR A 100 -1.91 5.44 -13.45
CA THR A 100 -2.44 5.88 -14.75
C THR A 100 -3.76 5.19 -15.08
N THR A 101 -3.86 3.88 -14.87
CA THR A 101 -5.09 3.10 -15.11
C THR A 101 -6.25 3.63 -14.25
N ILE A 102 -6.00 3.87 -12.96
CA ILE A 102 -7.01 4.42 -12.04
C ILE A 102 -7.44 5.82 -12.47
N GLN A 103 -6.49 6.67 -12.90
CA GLN A 103 -6.80 8.01 -13.39
C GLN A 103 -7.67 7.98 -14.64
N THR A 104 -7.38 7.10 -15.60
CA THR A 104 -8.20 6.91 -16.80
C THR A 104 -9.60 6.44 -16.42
N GLN A 105 -9.72 5.42 -15.57
CA GLN A 105 -11.03 4.91 -15.13
C GLN A 105 -11.86 6.00 -14.42
N ASN A 106 -11.24 6.81 -13.56
CA ASN A 106 -11.94 7.91 -12.89
C ASN A 106 -12.45 8.98 -13.86
N GLN A 107 -11.69 9.29 -14.92
CA GLN A 107 -12.14 10.21 -15.96
C GLN A 107 -13.32 9.64 -16.75
N GLU A 108 -13.31 8.35 -17.07
CA GLU A 108 -14.41 7.65 -17.74
C GLU A 108 -15.67 7.64 -16.86
N ASN A 109 -15.54 7.24 -15.60
CA ASN A 109 -16.66 7.24 -14.64
C ASN A 109 -17.25 8.65 -14.47
N THR A 110 -16.42 9.69 -14.47
CA THR A 110 -16.90 11.09 -14.40
C THR A 110 -17.72 11.46 -15.63
N LYS A 111 -17.31 11.04 -16.83
CA LYS A 111 -18.07 11.26 -18.07
C LYS A 111 -19.38 10.49 -18.07
N GLU A 112 -19.35 9.22 -17.65
CA GLU A 112 -20.54 8.38 -17.55
C GLU A 112 -21.55 8.97 -16.55
N ASN A 113 -21.09 9.39 -15.37
CA ASN A 113 -21.94 10.07 -14.39
C ASN A 113 -22.56 11.35 -14.95
N ALA A 114 -21.81 12.16 -15.71
CA ALA A 114 -22.37 13.36 -16.35
C ALA A 114 -23.47 13.01 -17.39
N GLN A 115 -23.30 11.92 -18.14
CA GLN A 115 -24.32 11.43 -19.08
C GLN A 115 -25.57 10.90 -18.36
N ILE A 116 -25.38 10.17 -17.25
CA ILE A 116 -26.48 9.71 -16.40
C ILE A 116 -27.27 10.89 -15.86
N THR A 117 -26.60 11.90 -15.30
CA THR A 117 -27.24 13.13 -14.81
C THR A 117 -28.06 13.82 -15.91
N LYS A 118 -27.49 13.99 -17.11
CA LYS A 118 -28.20 14.59 -18.25
C LYS A 118 -29.43 13.78 -18.66
N THR A 119 -29.35 12.46 -18.60
CA THR A 119 -30.46 11.56 -18.91
C THR A 119 -31.57 11.68 -17.86
N LEU A 120 -31.21 11.74 -16.59
CA LEU A 120 -32.15 11.94 -15.48
C LEU A 120 -32.87 13.29 -15.59
N ASP A 121 -32.15 14.37 -15.92
CA ASP A 121 -32.74 15.69 -16.13
C ASP A 121 -33.77 15.68 -17.28
N GLY A 122 -33.43 15.01 -18.39
CA GLY A 122 -34.34 14.84 -19.53
C GLY A 122 -35.59 14.04 -19.18
N LEU A 123 -35.45 12.97 -18.38
CA LEU A 123 -36.58 12.18 -17.89
C LEU A 123 -37.49 12.99 -16.96
N ASN A 124 -36.92 13.78 -16.04
CA ASN A 124 -37.68 14.67 -15.15
C ASN A 124 -38.45 15.73 -15.94
N ALA A 125 -37.83 16.36 -16.93
CA ALA A 125 -38.51 17.33 -17.80
C ALA A 125 -39.67 16.69 -18.58
N ASN A 126 -39.46 15.50 -19.13
CA ASN A 126 -40.52 14.77 -19.84
C ASN A 126 -41.67 14.38 -18.91
N MET A 127 -41.38 13.95 -17.68
CA MET A 127 -42.39 13.62 -16.67
C MET A 127 -43.21 14.86 -16.26
N GLY A 128 -42.57 16.02 -16.12
CA GLY A 128 -43.25 17.30 -15.89
C GLY A 128 -44.21 17.65 -17.04
N ASN A 129 -43.77 17.47 -18.29
CA ASN A 129 -44.61 17.68 -19.47
C ASN A 129 -45.80 16.72 -19.53
N LEU A 130 -45.58 15.43 -19.27
CA LEU A 130 -46.66 14.42 -19.21
C LEU A 130 -47.66 14.73 -18.10
N THR A 131 -47.20 15.16 -16.93
CA THR A 131 -48.06 15.56 -15.82
C THR A 131 -48.92 16.78 -16.19
N SER A 132 -48.32 17.77 -16.86
CA SER A 132 -49.03 18.94 -17.36
C SER A 132 -50.08 18.57 -18.42
N MET A 133 -49.73 17.72 -19.39
CA MET A 133 -50.67 17.21 -20.39
C MET A 133 -51.82 16.42 -19.75
N MET A 134 -51.53 15.57 -18.77
CA MET A 134 -52.54 14.81 -18.03
C MET A 134 -53.50 15.75 -17.29
N SER A 135 -52.99 16.82 -16.68
CA SER A 135 -53.81 17.86 -16.03
C SER A 135 -54.72 18.59 -17.04
N ILE A 136 -54.21 18.90 -18.23
CA ILE A 136 -55.01 19.51 -19.32
C ILE A 136 -56.08 18.54 -19.83
N ILE A 137 -55.75 17.26 -20.00
CA ILE A 137 -56.72 16.24 -20.42
C ILE A 137 -57.78 16.04 -19.34
N SER A 138 -57.38 15.96 -18.07
CA SER A 138 -58.30 15.79 -16.94
C SER A 138 -59.24 16.99 -16.79
N SER A 139 -58.75 18.22 -17.01
CA SER A 139 -59.61 19.42 -17.02
C SER A 139 -60.54 19.48 -18.23
N LYS A 140 -60.15 18.94 -19.40
CA LYS A 140 -61.03 18.83 -20.58
C LYS A 140 -62.05 17.70 -20.50
N LEU A 141 -61.74 16.60 -19.81
CA LEU A 141 -62.65 15.46 -19.60
C LEU A 141 -63.67 15.69 -18.48
N ILE A 142 -63.57 16.81 -17.76
CA ILE A 142 -64.64 17.36 -16.93
C ILE A 142 -65.26 18.54 -17.71
N PRO A 143 -66.06 18.30 -18.77
CA PRO A 143 -66.92 19.34 -19.30
C PRO A 143 -67.92 19.70 -18.21
N GLY A 144 -68.07 21.00 -17.97
CA GLY A 144 -68.80 21.52 -16.82
C GLY A 144 -70.14 20.84 -16.57
N ALA A 145 -70.44 20.58 -15.30
CA ALA A 145 -71.79 20.72 -14.83
C ALA A 145 -72.21 22.17 -15.08
N SER A 146 -72.81 22.43 -16.24
CA SER A 146 -73.45 23.71 -16.54
C SER A 146 -74.92 23.62 -16.15
N THR A 147 -75.42 24.72 -15.57
CA THR A 147 -76.81 25.23 -15.58
C THR A 147 -77.71 25.07 -14.34
N THR A 148 -78.08 26.26 -13.81
CA THR A 148 -79.38 26.68 -13.26
C THR A 148 -79.77 26.29 -11.82
N SER A 149 -79.80 27.30 -10.95
CA SER A 149 -80.80 27.43 -9.88
C SER A 149 -81.16 28.91 -9.72
N GLU A 150 -82.01 29.38 -10.62
CA GLU A 150 -82.91 30.49 -10.38
C GLU A 150 -84.07 29.96 -9.52
N GLY A 151 -84.38 30.58 -8.37
CA GLY A 151 -85.70 30.46 -7.73
C GLY A 151 -85.77 30.03 -6.25
N GLY A 152 -86.26 30.97 -5.41
CA GLY A 152 -87.03 30.71 -4.16
C GLY A 152 -86.21 30.48 -2.88
N GLN A 153 -86.53 31.01 -1.70
CA GLN A 153 -87.78 31.56 -1.17
C GLN A 153 -87.50 32.58 -0.04
N ASN A 154 -88.51 33.43 0.18
CA ASN A 154 -88.80 34.34 1.31
C ASN A 154 -88.19 33.97 2.67
#